data_AF-A0A090STZ0-F1
#
_entry.id   AF-A0A090STZ0-F1
#
_cell.length_a   1.000
_cell.length_b   1.000
_cell.length_c   1.000
_cell.angle_alpha   90.00
_cell.angle_beta   90.00
_cell.angle_gamma   90.00
#
_symmetry.space_group_name_H-M   'P 1'
#
loop_
_entity.id
_entity.type
_entity.pdbx_description
1 polymer ?
#
loop_
_entity_poly.entity_id
_entity_poly.type
_entity_poly.pdbx_seq_one_letter_code
_entity_poly.pdbx_strand_id
1 'polypeptide(L)'
;MKQGNVLLLRGYIVVVTLVLGFPSLADNSLTLKDQAPSLYQVKKGDTLWAISSLYLHSPWRWPELWGNNRHIHNPHLIYPGDRLSLSWVDGEPRLTRKKLEKLSPSIQIASKAPIAAINAITQARYTRREGLVLSSELRGFPKVIGSSNGLKYVTAQDDVYINYQVMKPTGPFTA
;
A
#
# COMPACT_ATOMS: atom_id res chain seq x y z
N MET A 1 35.07 86.51 2.05
CA MET A 1 35.40 85.10 2.38
C MET A 1 34.19 84.21 2.08
N LYS A 2 34.06 83.58 0.89
CA LYS A 2 33.00 82.57 0.63
C LYS A 2 33.14 81.77 -0.70
N GLN A 3 34.36 81.46 -1.15
CA GLN A 3 34.57 80.70 -2.42
C GLN A 3 35.28 79.35 -2.24
N GLY A 4 35.88 79.06 -1.06
CA GLY A 4 36.68 77.84 -0.83
C GLY A 4 35.88 76.55 -0.58
N ASN A 5 34.68 76.63 0.00
CA ASN A 5 33.94 75.43 0.42
C ASN A 5 33.08 74.82 -0.69
N VAL A 6 32.78 75.57 -1.75
CA VAL A 6 31.93 75.09 -2.86
C VAL A 6 32.70 74.12 -3.76
N LEU A 7 34.03 74.29 -3.88
CA LEU A 7 34.88 73.40 -4.67
C LEU A 7 35.03 72.02 -4.00
N LEU A 8 35.22 72.00 -2.68
CA LEU A 8 35.32 70.77 -1.89
C LEU A 8 33.98 70.02 -1.83
N LEU A 9 32.86 70.72 -1.73
CA LEU A 9 31.51 70.12 -1.74
C LEU A 9 31.17 69.50 -3.11
N ARG A 10 31.55 70.15 -4.21
CA ARG A 10 31.34 69.63 -5.58
C ARG A 10 32.18 68.39 -5.87
N GLY A 11 33.44 68.36 -5.40
CA GLY A 11 34.29 67.18 -5.49
C GLY A 11 33.74 66.00 -4.70
N TYR A 12 33.21 66.25 -3.50
CA TYR A 12 32.59 65.22 -2.67
C TYR A 12 31.33 64.61 -3.31
N ILE A 13 30.47 65.44 -3.92
CA ILE A 13 29.28 64.97 -4.63
C ILE A 13 29.65 64.06 -5.81
N VAL A 14 30.68 64.39 -6.59
CA VAL A 14 31.14 63.57 -7.73
C VAL A 14 31.68 62.20 -7.25
N VAL A 15 32.46 62.18 -6.16
CA VAL A 15 33.01 60.94 -5.61
C VAL A 15 31.91 60.06 -4.99
N VAL A 16 30.92 60.64 -4.31
CA VAL A 16 29.78 59.89 -3.74
C VAL A 16 28.89 59.31 -4.85
N THR A 17 28.66 60.04 -5.95
CA THR A 17 27.90 59.48 -7.10
C THR A 17 28.65 58.37 -7.83
N LEU A 18 29.99 58.37 -7.81
CA LEU A 18 30.81 57.34 -8.46
C LEU A 18 30.84 56.03 -7.65
N VAL A 19 30.72 56.09 -6.32
CA VAL A 19 30.68 54.90 -5.44
C VAL A 19 29.29 54.25 -5.40
N LEU A 20 28.23 55.01 -5.68
CA LEU A 20 26.84 54.51 -5.72
C LEU A 20 26.41 53.96 -7.10
N GLY A 21 27.29 54.03 -8.11
CA GLY A 21 26.96 53.77 -9.51
C GLY A 21 27.40 52.42 -10.06
N PHE A 22 27.53 51.37 -9.24
CA PHE A 22 27.67 50.00 -9.76
C PHE A 22 26.28 49.37 -9.91
N PRO A 23 25.63 49.42 -11.09
CA PRO A 23 24.45 48.61 -11.34
C PRO A 23 24.89 47.14 -11.27
N SER A 24 24.43 46.43 -10.26
CA SER A 24 24.54 44.98 -10.19
C SER A 24 23.60 44.39 -11.24
N LEU A 25 24.09 44.25 -12.48
CA LEU A 25 23.46 43.40 -13.49
C LEU A 25 23.96 41.97 -13.29
N ALA A 26 23.67 41.39 -12.13
CA ALA A 26 23.74 39.94 -11.96
C ALA A 26 22.41 39.37 -12.44
N ASP A 27 22.26 39.18 -13.75
CA ASP A 27 21.20 38.33 -14.28
C ASP A 27 21.54 36.88 -13.90
N ASN A 28 21.11 36.49 -12.71
CA ASN A 28 21.33 35.15 -12.16
C ASN A 28 20.38 34.11 -12.76
N SER A 29 19.65 34.43 -13.82
CA SER A 29 18.82 33.45 -14.51
C SER A 29 19.68 32.35 -15.14
N LEU A 30 19.23 31.10 -15.05
CA LEU A 30 19.88 29.96 -15.68
C LEU A 30 19.53 29.95 -17.16
N THR A 31 20.51 30.19 -18.03
CA THR A 31 20.32 30.14 -19.49
C THR A 31 20.30 28.69 -19.98
N LEU A 32 19.10 28.20 -20.30
CA LEU A 32 18.90 26.88 -20.88
C LEU A 32 19.28 26.85 -22.37
N LYS A 33 19.66 25.67 -22.86
CA LYS A 33 19.81 25.39 -24.29
C LYS A 33 18.46 25.13 -24.93
N ASP A 34 18.25 25.64 -26.14
CA ASP A 34 17.00 25.43 -26.90
C ASP A 34 16.73 23.95 -27.23
N GLN A 35 17.78 23.14 -27.27
CA GLN A 35 17.73 21.71 -27.60
C GLN A 35 17.77 20.81 -26.35
N ALA A 36 17.45 21.34 -25.16
CA ALA A 36 17.50 20.58 -23.93
C ALA A 36 16.38 19.51 -23.87
N PRO A 37 16.69 18.25 -23.52
CA PRO A 37 15.69 17.18 -23.48
C PRO A 37 14.77 17.32 -22.25
N SER A 38 13.45 17.24 -22.44
CA SER A 38 12.47 17.32 -21.34
C SER A 38 12.59 16.18 -20.31
N LEU A 39 13.09 15.03 -20.75
CA LEU A 39 13.33 13.84 -19.93
C LEU A 39 14.65 13.18 -20.32
N TYR A 40 15.49 12.90 -19.32
CA TYR A 40 16.75 12.17 -19.48
C TYR A 40 16.78 10.94 -18.58
N GLN A 41 17.23 9.80 -19.12
CA GLN A 41 17.46 8.60 -18.33
C GLN A 41 18.96 8.44 -18.06
N VAL A 42 19.33 8.45 -16.78
CA VAL A 42 20.71 8.32 -16.32
C VAL A 42 21.25 6.95 -16.71
N LYS A 43 22.42 6.94 -17.36
CA LYS A 43 23.18 5.75 -17.72
C LYS A 43 24.34 5.55 -16.76
N LYS A 44 24.92 4.34 -16.80
CA LYS A 44 26.11 4.02 -16.00
C LYS A 44 27.28 4.91 -16.44
N GLY A 45 27.82 5.69 -15.50
CA GLY A 45 28.94 6.60 -15.73
C GLY A 45 28.54 8.08 -15.86
N ASP A 46 27.25 8.39 -15.93
CA ASP A 46 26.79 9.78 -15.98
C ASP A 46 26.96 10.47 -14.64
N THR A 47 27.21 11.78 -14.68
CA THR A 47 27.31 12.66 -13.52
C THR A 47 26.36 13.83 -13.67
N LEU A 48 25.91 14.42 -12.56
CA LEU A 48 25.05 15.61 -12.61
C LEU A 48 25.70 16.75 -13.39
N TRP A 49 27.02 16.91 -13.28
CA TRP A 49 27.78 17.89 -14.05
C TRP A 49 27.70 17.63 -15.56
N ALA A 50 27.98 16.39 -15.99
CA ALA A 50 27.94 16.03 -17.41
C ALA A 50 26.52 16.14 -17.98
N ILE A 51 25.51 15.71 -17.23
CA ILE A 51 24.11 15.86 -17.63
C ILE A 51 23.73 17.33 -17.73
N SER A 52 24.16 18.17 -16.79
CA SER A 52 23.84 19.60 -16.81
C SER A 52 24.43 20.33 -18.01
N SER A 53 25.51 19.81 -18.62
CA SER A 53 26.02 20.34 -19.89
C SER A 53 25.03 20.17 -21.06
N LEU A 54 24.07 19.24 -20.96
CA LEU A 54 22.99 19.07 -21.94
C LEU A 54 21.91 20.14 -21.79
N TYR A 55 21.71 20.66 -20.59
CA TYR A 55 20.64 21.60 -20.25
C TYR A 55 21.11 23.05 -20.24
N LEU A 56 22.33 23.31 -19.76
CA LEU A 56 22.89 24.64 -19.57
C LEU A 56 24.02 24.91 -20.56
N HIS A 57 24.17 26.18 -20.94
CA HIS A 57 25.39 26.68 -21.58
C HIS A 57 26.60 26.62 -20.64
N SER A 58 26.35 26.81 -19.35
CA SER A 58 27.34 26.87 -18.28
C SER A 58 27.21 25.66 -17.34
N PRO A 59 27.91 24.53 -17.59
CA PRO A 59 27.71 23.29 -16.83
C PRO A 59 28.09 23.40 -15.35
N TRP A 60 28.95 24.35 -14.96
CA TRP A 60 29.31 24.57 -13.55
C TRP A 60 28.16 25.09 -12.69
N ARG A 61 27.10 25.64 -13.28
CA ARG A 61 25.89 26.09 -12.59
C ARG A 61 24.90 24.94 -12.32
N TRP A 62 25.31 23.69 -12.49
CA TRP A 62 24.52 22.51 -12.14
C TRP A 62 23.95 22.51 -10.70
N PRO A 63 24.60 23.08 -9.65
CA PRO A 63 24.01 23.11 -8.31
C PRO A 63 22.75 23.96 -8.24
N GLU A 64 22.68 25.00 -9.06
CA GLU A 64 21.50 25.88 -9.16
C GLU A 64 20.38 25.15 -9.91
N LEU A 65 20.71 24.46 -11.00
CA LEU A 65 19.74 23.69 -11.80
C LEU A 65 19.13 22.51 -11.04
N TRP A 66 19.90 21.79 -10.23
CA TRP A 66 19.39 20.62 -9.47
C TRP A 66 18.45 21.01 -8.31
N GLY A 67 18.30 22.32 -8.05
CA GLY A 67 17.51 22.85 -6.94
C GLY A 67 18.33 22.99 -5.66
N ASN A 68 17.81 23.83 -4.76
CA ASN A 68 18.45 24.34 -3.55
C ASN A 68 18.67 23.27 -2.45
N ASN A 69 19.26 22.13 -2.80
CA ASN A 69 19.70 21.08 -1.91
C ASN A 69 21.15 21.33 -1.46
N ARG A 70 21.42 22.52 -0.91
CA ARG A 70 22.76 22.90 -0.38
C ARG A 70 23.29 21.96 0.71
N HIS A 71 22.43 21.10 1.25
CA HIS A 71 22.73 20.07 2.24
C HIS A 71 23.14 18.72 1.63
N ILE A 72 23.05 18.54 0.30
CA ILE A 72 23.55 17.34 -0.37
C ILE A 72 25.07 17.46 -0.51
N HIS A 73 25.78 16.77 0.39
CA HIS A 73 27.24 16.73 0.41
C HIS A 73 27.86 15.98 -0.77
N ASN A 74 27.08 15.14 -1.49
CA ASN A 74 27.59 14.34 -2.60
C ASN A 74 26.87 14.66 -3.93
N PRO A 75 27.57 15.26 -4.91
CA PRO A 75 27.02 15.57 -6.23
C PRO A 75 26.75 14.33 -7.12
N HIS A 76 27.07 13.12 -6.64
CA HIS A 76 26.88 11.85 -7.36
C HIS A 76 25.65 11.04 -6.93
N LEU A 77 24.63 11.63 -6.28
CA LEU A 77 23.44 10.90 -5.81
C LEU A 77 22.44 10.46 -6.90
N ILE A 78 22.87 10.44 -8.17
CA ILE A 78 22.07 9.91 -9.28
C ILE A 78 22.51 8.48 -9.60
N TYR A 79 21.54 7.62 -9.89
CA TYR A 79 21.81 6.22 -10.19
C TYR A 79 21.38 5.85 -11.61
N PRO A 80 22.04 4.87 -12.24
CA PRO A 80 21.60 4.35 -13.53
C PRO A 80 20.15 3.88 -13.49
N GLY A 81 19.34 4.35 -14.44
CA GLY A 81 17.91 4.11 -14.48
C GLY A 81 17.05 5.24 -13.90
N ASP A 82 17.64 6.19 -13.15
CA ASP A 82 16.94 7.40 -12.72
C ASP A 82 16.46 8.20 -13.93
N ARG A 83 15.24 8.75 -13.83
CA ARG A 83 14.64 9.61 -14.84
C ARG A 83 14.64 11.04 -14.33
N LEU A 84 15.38 11.91 -15.00
CA LEU A 84 15.48 13.33 -14.69
C LEU A 84 14.56 14.11 -15.61
N SER A 85 13.82 15.05 -15.06
CA SER A 85 12.90 15.89 -15.84
C SER A 85 13.10 17.35 -15.47
N LEU A 86 13.07 18.20 -16.50
CA LEU A 86 13.12 19.64 -16.31
C LEU A 86 11.73 20.15 -15.94
N SER A 87 11.64 20.84 -14.80
CA SER A 87 10.42 21.44 -14.26
C SER A 87 10.65 22.92 -13.97
N TRP A 88 9.61 23.74 -14.05
CA TRP A 88 9.68 25.16 -13.69
C TRP A 88 9.07 25.35 -12.31
N VAL A 89 9.83 25.92 -11.38
CA VAL A 89 9.38 26.23 -10.02
C VAL A 89 9.73 27.68 -9.76
N ASP A 90 8.72 28.50 -9.42
CA ASP A 90 8.88 29.93 -9.17
C ASP A 90 9.54 30.72 -10.32
N GLY A 91 9.33 30.27 -11.57
CA GLY A 91 9.94 30.89 -12.76
C GLY A 91 11.39 30.50 -13.01
N GLU A 92 11.99 29.63 -12.17
CA GLU A 92 13.33 29.09 -12.36
C GLU A 92 13.29 27.66 -12.91
N PRO A 93 14.19 27.29 -13.84
CA PRO A 93 14.29 25.92 -14.30
C PRO A 93 14.98 25.04 -13.25
N ARG A 94 14.36 23.93 -12.91
CA ARG A 94 14.87 22.94 -11.95
C ARG A 94 14.82 21.53 -12.52
N LEU A 95 15.94 20.82 -12.44
CA LEU A 95 16.06 19.42 -12.80
C LEU A 95 15.68 18.57 -11.59
N THR A 96 14.62 17.78 -11.73
CA THR A 96 14.07 16.95 -10.66
C THR A 96 14.11 15.48 -11.04
N ARG A 97 14.31 14.60 -10.05
CA ARG A 97 14.21 13.15 -10.26
C ARG A 97 12.75 12.73 -10.25
N LYS A 98 12.26 12.23 -11.38
CA LYS A 98 10.95 11.61 -11.48
C LYS A 98 11.01 10.23 -10.81
N LYS A 99 10.34 10.08 -9.67
CA LYS A 99 10.19 8.80 -8.98
C LYS A 99 9.57 7.79 -9.94
N LEU A 100 10.21 6.63 -10.08
CA LEU A 100 9.62 5.51 -10.80
C LEU A 100 8.50 4.92 -9.95
N GLU A 101 7.26 5.26 -10.29
CA GLU A 101 6.09 4.57 -9.76
C GLU A 101 6.01 3.20 -10.45
N LYS A 102 6.38 2.15 -9.72
CA LYS A 102 6.28 0.77 -10.19
C LYS A 102 4.82 0.35 -10.07
N LEU A 103 4.12 0.33 -11.20
CA LEU A 103 2.77 -0.23 -11.29
C LEU A 103 2.86 -1.76 -11.23
N SER A 104 2.98 -2.30 -10.03
CA SER A 104 2.79 -3.73 -9.78
C SER A 104 1.30 -4.02 -9.56
N PRO A 105 0.79 -5.19 -9.97
CA PRO A 105 -0.58 -5.58 -9.69
C PRO A 105 -0.84 -5.55 -8.18
N SER A 106 -1.84 -4.78 -7.77
CA SER A 106 -2.29 -4.74 -6.39
C SER A 106 -3.35 -5.82 -6.19
N ILE A 107 -3.02 -6.87 -5.44
CA ILE A 107 -3.99 -7.91 -5.08
C ILE A 107 -5.00 -7.29 -4.12
N GLN A 108 -6.22 -7.07 -4.60
CA GLN A 108 -7.35 -6.71 -3.75
C GLN A 108 -7.82 -7.97 -3.04
N ILE A 109 -7.41 -8.15 -1.79
CA ILE A 109 -7.92 -9.25 -0.95
C ILE A 109 -9.33 -8.86 -0.50
N ALA A 110 -10.33 -9.23 -1.29
CA ALA A 110 -11.71 -9.14 -0.84
C ALA A 110 -11.93 -10.17 0.28
N SER A 111 -12.27 -9.71 1.48
CA SER A 111 -12.69 -10.59 2.57
C SER A 111 -14.03 -11.22 2.18
N LYS A 112 -14.00 -12.43 1.60
CA LYS A 112 -15.21 -13.18 1.28
C LYS A 112 -15.89 -13.57 2.59
N ALA A 113 -17.19 -13.29 2.70
CA ALA A 113 -17.96 -13.74 3.85
C ALA A 113 -17.86 -15.27 3.97
N PRO A 114 -17.77 -15.81 5.20
CA PRO A 114 -17.81 -17.25 5.43
C PRO A 114 -19.04 -17.86 4.76
N ILE A 115 -18.88 -19.05 4.17
CA ILE A 115 -20.02 -19.82 3.68
C ILE A 115 -20.83 -20.22 4.91
N ALA A 116 -22.13 -19.91 4.93
CA ALA A 116 -23.00 -20.30 6.03
C ALA A 116 -22.99 -21.82 6.21
N ALA A 117 -22.91 -22.27 7.46
CA ALA A 117 -23.03 -23.70 7.78
C ALA A 117 -24.37 -24.24 7.25
N ILE A 118 -24.34 -25.45 6.70
CA ILE A 118 -25.55 -26.11 6.19
C ILE A 118 -26.56 -26.22 7.32
N ASN A 119 -27.80 -25.78 7.08
CA ASN A 119 -28.89 -25.81 8.06
C ASN A 119 -29.03 -27.21 8.68
N ALA A 120 -29.03 -27.29 10.01
CA ALA A 120 -29.17 -28.53 10.76
C ALA A 120 -30.44 -29.32 10.39
N ILE A 121 -31.53 -28.63 10.03
CA ILE A 121 -32.78 -29.24 9.55
C ILE A 121 -32.57 -29.95 8.21
N THR A 122 -31.72 -29.42 7.33
CA THR A 122 -31.36 -30.07 6.06
C THR A 122 -30.53 -31.32 6.33
N GLN A 123 -29.58 -31.27 7.27
CA GLN A 123 -28.76 -32.42 7.64
C GLN A 123 -29.60 -33.55 8.28
N ALA A 124 -30.50 -33.18 9.21
CA ALA A 124 -31.37 -34.13 9.92
C ALA A 124 -32.27 -34.94 8.97
N ARG A 125 -32.58 -34.42 7.78
CA ARG A 125 -33.38 -35.13 6.77
C ARG A 125 -32.64 -36.31 6.12
N TYR A 126 -31.31 -36.29 6.15
CA TYR A 126 -30.45 -37.31 5.52
C TYR A 126 -29.69 -38.17 6.54
N THR A 127 -29.63 -37.76 7.81
CA THR A 127 -29.16 -38.63 8.90
C THR A 127 -30.21 -39.72 9.15
N ARG A 128 -30.02 -40.89 8.54
CA ARG A 128 -30.85 -42.07 8.80
C ARG A 128 -30.65 -42.54 10.24
N ARG A 129 -31.42 -41.98 11.17
CA ARG A 129 -31.70 -42.53 12.52
C ARG A 129 -30.48 -43.09 13.28
N GLU A 130 -29.38 -42.36 13.30
CA GLU A 130 -28.30 -42.65 14.25
C GLU A 130 -28.63 -41.97 15.57
N GLY A 131 -29.37 -42.69 16.42
CA GLY A 131 -29.63 -42.27 17.80
C GLY A 131 -28.57 -42.86 18.72
N LEU A 132 -27.92 -42.03 19.53
CA LEU A 132 -27.09 -42.50 20.65
C LEU A 132 -28.03 -42.81 21.82
N VAL A 133 -28.00 -44.05 22.32
CA VAL A 133 -28.81 -44.47 23.48
C VAL A 133 -27.88 -44.81 24.63
N LEU A 134 -28.16 -44.26 25.81
CA LEU A 134 -27.37 -44.55 27.01
C LEU A 134 -27.65 -45.99 27.48
N SER A 135 -26.63 -46.67 28.01
CA SER A 135 -26.80 -48.05 28.52
C SER A 135 -27.85 -48.16 29.64
N SER A 136 -28.08 -47.07 30.37
CA SER A 136 -29.14 -46.98 31.38
C SER A 136 -30.54 -46.97 30.77
N GLU A 137 -30.72 -46.30 29.63
CA GLU A 137 -32.00 -46.21 28.92
C GLU A 137 -32.32 -47.52 28.22
N LEU A 138 -31.33 -48.21 27.63
CA LEU A 138 -31.49 -49.53 27.00
C LEU A 138 -32.14 -50.57 27.92
N ARG A 139 -31.99 -50.44 29.25
CA ARG A 139 -32.63 -51.35 30.21
C ARG A 139 -34.15 -51.22 30.25
N GLY A 140 -34.69 -50.06 29.87
CA GLY A 140 -36.13 -49.82 29.77
C GLY A 140 -36.74 -50.24 28.42
N PHE A 141 -35.92 -50.56 27.43
CA PHE A 141 -36.42 -50.95 26.12
C PHE A 141 -37.01 -52.37 26.17
N PRO A 142 -38.06 -52.63 25.37
CA PRO A 142 -38.59 -53.98 25.23
C PRO A 142 -37.49 -54.94 24.77
N LYS A 143 -37.40 -56.09 25.43
CA LYS A 143 -36.41 -57.12 25.10
C LYS A 143 -37.11 -58.28 24.41
N VAL A 144 -36.57 -58.70 23.28
CA VAL A 144 -36.98 -59.94 22.61
C VAL A 144 -36.53 -61.12 23.48
N ILE A 145 -37.48 -61.91 23.97
CA ILE A 145 -37.21 -63.07 24.84
C ILE A 145 -37.06 -64.36 24.06
N GLY A 146 -37.62 -64.45 22.84
CA GLY A 146 -37.47 -65.59 21.96
C GLY A 146 -38.51 -65.61 20.86
N SER A 147 -38.45 -66.67 20.04
CA SER A 147 -39.44 -67.02 19.03
C SER A 147 -40.10 -68.34 19.41
N SER A 148 -41.31 -68.59 18.89
CA SER A 148 -42.08 -69.83 19.11
C SER A 148 -41.27 -71.11 18.87
N ASN A 149 -40.32 -71.08 17.94
CA ASN A 149 -39.52 -72.25 17.55
C ASN A 149 -38.15 -72.36 18.27
N GLY A 150 -37.84 -71.46 19.22
CA GLY A 150 -36.55 -71.48 19.95
C GLY A 150 -35.32 -71.15 19.08
N LEU A 151 -35.54 -70.64 17.87
CA LEU A 151 -34.49 -70.31 16.92
C LEU A 151 -33.78 -69.00 17.32
N LYS A 152 -32.44 -68.97 17.18
CA LYS A 152 -31.62 -67.78 17.44
C LYS A 152 -31.77 -66.69 16.37
N TYR A 153 -32.30 -67.03 15.21
CA TYR A 153 -32.56 -66.12 14.10
C TYR A 153 -34.05 -66.14 13.79
N VAL A 154 -34.60 -64.96 13.52
CA VAL A 154 -36.03 -64.72 13.33
C VAL A 154 -36.24 -64.11 11.95
N THR A 155 -37.19 -64.64 11.19
CA THR A 155 -37.61 -64.11 9.90
C THR A 155 -38.88 -63.27 10.03
N ALA A 156 -39.25 -62.52 9.00
CA ALA A 156 -40.45 -61.67 9.03
C ALA A 156 -41.77 -62.43 9.20
N GLN A 157 -41.77 -63.76 9.06
CA GLN A 157 -42.94 -64.62 9.16
C GLN A 157 -43.05 -65.33 10.53
N ASP A 158 -42.08 -65.16 11.41
CA ASP A 158 -42.04 -65.84 12.70
C ASP A 158 -42.68 -65.00 13.81
N ASP A 159 -43.44 -65.66 14.69
CA ASP A 159 -43.95 -65.02 15.91
C ASP A 159 -42.83 -64.81 16.92
N VAL A 160 -42.77 -63.59 17.46
CA VAL A 160 -41.76 -63.15 18.43
C VAL A 160 -42.42 -62.76 19.73
N TYR A 161 -41.89 -63.28 20.83
CA TYR A 161 -42.31 -62.89 22.16
C TYR A 161 -41.40 -61.77 22.67
N ILE A 162 -42.03 -60.69 23.11
CA ILE A 162 -41.36 -59.49 23.60
C ILE A 162 -41.77 -59.27 25.05
N ASN A 163 -40.78 -59.13 25.93
CA ASN A 163 -41.02 -58.64 27.28
C ASN A 163 -40.98 -57.11 27.26
N TYR A 164 -42.11 -56.50 27.59
CA TYR A 164 -42.20 -55.06 27.79
C TYR A 164 -42.52 -54.78 29.26
N GLN A 165 -41.72 -53.92 29.89
CA GLN A 165 -42.15 -53.30 31.13
C GLN A 165 -42.85 -52.00 30.75
N VAL A 166 -44.12 -51.84 31.16
CA VAL A 166 -44.87 -50.60 30.93
C VAL A 166 -44.16 -49.50 31.71
N MET A 167 -43.29 -48.75 31.04
CA MET A 167 -42.72 -47.53 31.61
C MET A 167 -43.86 -46.52 31.75
N LYS A 168 -44.22 -46.18 32.98
CA LYS A 168 -45.05 -44.99 33.25
C LYS A 168 -44.34 -43.78 32.65
N PRO A 169 -45.00 -42.99 31.79
CA PRO A 169 -44.37 -41.81 31.22
C PRO A 169 -43.95 -40.88 32.35
N THR A 170 -42.64 -40.69 32.50
CA THR A 170 -42.05 -39.79 33.49
C THR A 170 -41.36 -38.69 32.70
N GLY A 171 -42.18 -37.79 32.15
CA GLY A 171 -41.76 -36.60 31.42
C GLY A 171 -42.73 -35.46 31.71
N PRO A 172 -42.32 -34.19 31.55
CA PRO A 172 -43.08 -33.03 32.03
C PRO A 172 -44.39 -32.76 31.28
N PHE A 173 -44.73 -33.57 30.29
CA PHE A 173 -46.00 -33.52 29.58
C PHE A 173 -46.92 -34.61 30.11
N THR A 174 -47.40 -34.40 31.33
CA THR A 174 -48.63 -35.06 31.80
C THR A 174 -49.80 -34.21 31.30
N ALA A 175 -50.88 -34.88 30.86
CA ALA A 175 -52.11 -34.25 30.36
C ALA A 175 -52.74 -33.28 31.37
#